data_AF-A0A9D0XNY2-F1
#
_entry.id   AF-A0A9D0XNY2-F1
#
_cell.length_a   1.000
_cell.length_b   1.000
_cell.length_c   1.000
_cell.angle_alpha   90.00
_cell.angle_beta   90.00
_cell.angle_gamma   90.00
#
_symmetry.space_group_name_H-M   'P 1'
#
loop_
_entity.id
_entity.type
_entity.pdbx_description
1 polymer ?
#
loop_
_entity_poly.entity_id
_entity_poly.type
_entity_poly.pdbx_seq_one_letter_code
_entity_poly.pdbx_strand_id
1 'polypeptide(L)' 'MRKANVVGVGIGFRQREGRPLDELAIIVSVTHKVPRERLSPDDLIPSELEGVPVDVQAVGELRALRA' A
#
# COMPACT_ATOMS: atom_id res chain seq x y z
N MET A 1 12.35 -6.82 3.13
CA MET A 1 11.31 -5.89 2.66
C MET A 1 11.93 -4.86 1.71
N ARG A 2 11.91 -5.07 0.39
CA ARG A 2 12.21 -4.02 -0.61
C ARG A 2 11.42 -4.33 -1.88
N LYS A 3 10.11 -4.15 -1.84
CA LYS A 3 9.32 -3.99 -3.07
C LYS A 3 9.43 -2.52 -3.49
N ALA A 4 9.50 -2.26 -4.79
CA ALA A 4 9.60 -0.91 -5.32
C ALA A 4 8.50 -0.01 -4.75
N ASN A 5 8.87 1.22 -4.41
CA ASN A 5 7.97 2.28 -3.94
C ASN A 5 7.33 2.07 -2.56
N VAL A 6 7.48 0.91 -1.90
CA VAL A 6 6.92 0.67 -0.57
C VAL A 6 7.69 1.46 0.49
N VAL A 7 6.96 2.24 1.30
CA VAL A 7 7.48 3.07 2.39
C VAL A 7 6.94 2.68 3.77
N GLY A 8 5.92 1.83 3.84
CA GLY A 8 5.36 1.36 5.10
C GLY A 8 4.36 0.22 4.91
N VAL A 9 4.16 -0.55 5.98
CA VAL A 9 3.13 -1.59 6.08
C VAL A 9 2.47 -1.49 7.46
N GLY A 10 1.15 -1.58 7.50
CA GLY A 10 0.37 -1.55 8.75
C GLY A 10 -0.97 -2.25 8.60
N ILE A 11 -1.77 -2.20 9.67
CA ILE A 11 -3.15 -2.67 9.68
C ILE A 11 -4.06 -1.46 9.76
N GLY A 12 -5.13 -1.44 8.96
CA GLY A 12 -6.08 -0.35 8.94
C GLY A 12 -7.32 -0.69 8.14
N PHE A 13 -8.16 0.32 7.93
CA PHE A 13 -9.34 0.19 7.10
C PHE A 13 -8.99 0.44 5.64
N ARG A 14 -9.39 -0.50 4.77
CA ARG A 14 -9.23 -0.33 3.32
C ARG A 14 -9.96 0.93 2.86
N GLN A 15 -9.41 1.60 1.85
CA GLN A 15 -10.02 2.79 1.26
C GLN A 15 -10.41 2.56 -0.19
N ARG A 16 -11.52 3.17 -0.61
CA ARG A 16 -11.92 3.28 -2.02
C ARG A 16 -12.29 4.74 -2.31
N GLU A 17 -11.68 5.30 -3.34
CA GLU A 17 -11.88 6.72 -3.72
C GLU A 17 -11.62 7.70 -2.55
N GLY A 18 -10.64 7.39 -1.70
CA GLY A 18 -10.28 8.19 -0.53
C GLY A 18 -11.23 8.05 0.67
N ARG A 19 -12.25 7.19 0.59
CA ARG A 19 -13.18 6.92 1.70
C ARG A 19 -12.82 5.60 2.38
N PRO A 20 -12.73 5.56 3.73
CA PRO A 20 -12.56 4.31 4.46
C PRO A 20 -13.80 3.43 4.27
N LEU A 21 -13.55 2.12 4.18
CA LEU A 21 -14.55 1.07 4.22
C LEU A 21 -14.48 0.40 5.61
N ASP A 22 -15.56 -0.23 6.05
CA ASP A 22 -15.61 -0.99 7.32
C ASP A 22 -14.92 -2.36 7.24
N GLU A 23 -13.93 -2.50 6.34
CA GLU A 23 -13.16 -3.73 6.10
C GLU A 23 -11.72 -3.52 6.57
N LEU A 24 -11.27 -4.34 7.52
CA LEU A 24 -9.86 -4.38 7.94
C LEU A 24 -8.99 -5.02 6.85
N ALA A 25 -7.85 -4.40 6.58
CA ALA A 25 -6.91 -4.82 5.57
C ALA A 25 -5.46 -4.54 6.00
N ILE A 26 -4.52 -5.23 5.34
CA ILE A 26 -3.10 -4.89 5.37
C ILE A 26 -2.92 -3.66 4.47
N ILE A 27 -2.51 -2.55 5.06
CA ILE A 27 -2.27 -1.31 4.33
C ILE A 27 -0.80 -1.27 3.94
N VAL A 28 -0.54 -1.22 2.63
CA VAL A 28 0.79 -1.02 2.07
C VAL A 28 0.89 0.41 1.55
N SER A 29 1.68 1.23 2.25
CA SER A 29 1.94 2.62 1.87
C SER A 29 3.05 2.66 0.83
N VAL A 30 2.78 3.31 -0.30
CA VAL A 30 3.75 3.50 -1.39
C VAL A 30 3.95 4.98 -1.72
N THR A 31 5.09 5.35 -2.29
CA THR A 31 5.31 6.72 -2.78
C THR A 31 4.35 7.08 -3.91
N HIS A 32 4.16 6.17 -4.87
CA HIS A 32 3.26 6.34 -6.01
C HIS A 32 2.79 4.98 -6.55
N LYS A 33 1.68 4.97 -7.30
CA LYS A 33 1.17 3.79 -8.01
C LYS A 33 1.80 3.70 -9.40
N VAL A 34 2.14 2.48 -9.80
CA VAL A 34 2.67 2.16 -11.13
C VAL A 34 1.70 1.15 -11.78
N PRO A 35 1.35 1.30 -13.07
CA PRO A 35 0.57 0.29 -13.78
C PRO A 35 1.22 -1.09 -13.68
N ARG A 36 0.40 -2.15 -13.55
CA ARG A 36 0.89 -3.52 -13.29
C ARG A 36 1.85 -4.00 -14.37
N GLU A 37 1.64 -3.57 -15.60
CA GLU A 37 2.44 -3.93 -16.78
C GLU A 37 3.83 -3.29 -16.77
N ARG A 38 4.03 -2.28 -15.91
CA ARG A 38 5.31 -1.56 -15.75
C ARG A 38 6.02 -1.92 -14.45
N LEU A 39 5.46 -2.83 -13.65
CA LEU A 39 6.08 -3.34 -12.43
C LEU A 39 6.81 -4.65 -12.73
N SER A 40 7.95 -4.85 -12.09
CA SER A 40 8.56 -6.18 -12.02
C SER A 40 7.57 -7.15 -11.35
N PRO A 41 7.48 -8.42 -11.78
CA PRO A 41 6.69 -9.43 -11.07
C PRO A 41 7.01 -9.50 -9.58
N ASP A 42 8.27 -9.29 -9.20
CA ASP A 42 8.73 -9.32 -7.81
C ASP A 42 8.27 -8.09 -6.99
N ASP A 43 7.89 -7.00 -7.66
CA ASP A 43 7.39 -5.77 -7.04
C ASP A 43 5.86 -5.75 -6.96
N LEU A 44 5.17 -6.66 -7.64
CA LEU A 44 3.73 -6.80 -7.51
C LEU A 44 3.37 -7.17 -6.07
N ILE A 45 2.47 -6.38 -5.49
CA ILE A 45 1.88 -6.63 -4.19
C ILE A 45 0.62 -7.49 -4.44
N PRO A 46 0.47 -8.64 -3.76
CA PRO A 46 -0.71 -9.46 -3.92
C PRO A 46 -1.95 -8.72 -3.40
N SER A 47 -3.12 -9.03 -3.93
CA SER A 47 -4.39 -8.44 -3.46
C SER A 47 -4.85 -8.98 -2.10
N GLU A 48 -4.26 -10.09 -1.66
CA GLU A 48 -4.58 -10.80 -0.43
C GLU A 48 -3.33 -11.50 0.11
N LEU A 49 -3.20 -11.58 1.43
CA LEU A 49 -2.16 -12.34 2.12
C LEU A 49 -2.82 -13.16 3.23
N GLU A 50 -2.74 -14.49 3.16
CA GLU A 50 -3.32 -15.40 4.17
C GLU A 50 -4.82 -15.16 4.44
N GLY A 51 -5.61 -14.88 3.39
CA GLY A 51 -7.03 -14.54 3.55
C GLY A 51 -7.29 -13.09 3.95
N VAL A 52 -6.25 -12.31 4.25
CA VAL A 52 -6.38 -10.90 4.64
C VAL A 52 -6.27 -10.01 3.40
N PRO A 53 -7.27 -9.16 3.12
CA PRO A 53 -7.20 -8.23 2.00
C PRO A 53 -6.01 -7.28 2.16
N VAL A 54 -5.34 -6.97 1.04
CA VAL A 54 -4.29 -5.95 0.98
C VAL A 54 -4.83 -4.71 0.28
N ASP A 55 -4.54 -3.53 0.83
CA ASP A 55 -4.85 -2.24 0.23
C ASP A 55 -3.57 -1.43 0.00
N VAL A 56 -3.34 -1.01 -1.24
CA VAL A 56 -2.16 -0.23 -1.64
C VAL A 56 -2.54 1.24 -1.75
N GLN A 57 -1.98 2.05 -0.86
CA GLN A 57 -2.28 3.48 -0.76
C GLN A 57 -1.05 4.32 -1.13
N ALA A 58 -1.22 5.26 -2.06
CA ALA A 58 -0.17 6.21 -2.42
C ALA A 58 -0.17 7.37 -1.42
N VAL A 59 0.92 7.50 -0.67
CA VAL A 59 1.08 8.52 0.39
C VAL A 59 2.17 9.55 0.07
N GLY A 60 2.86 9.40 -1.07
CA GLY A 60 3.99 10.26 -1.43
C GLY A 60 5.25 9.96 -0.63
N GLU A 61 6.17 10.93 -0.58
CA GLU A 61 7.39 10.83 0.23
C GLU A 61 7.09 11.16 1.69
N LEU A 62 7.30 10.19 2.58
CA LEU A 62 7.22 10.42 4.02
C LEU A 62 8.41 11.27 4.49
N ARG A 63 8.15 12.32 5.27
CA ARG A 63 9.16 13.18 5.90
C ARG A 63 8.84 13.35 7.37
N ALA A 64 9.86 13.25 8.22
CA ALA A 64 9.72 13.56 9.63
C ALA A 64 9.46 15.07 9.80
N LEU A 65 8.43 15.41 10.58
CA LEU A 65 8.23 16.77 11.06
C LEU A 65 9.31 17.09 12.09
N ARG A 66 9.97 18.25 11.96
CA ARG A 66 10.90 18.72 12.98
C ARG A 66 10.10 19.14 14.21
N ALA A 67 10.62 18.77 15.39
CA ALA A 67 10.11 19.25 16.68
C ALA A 67 10.45 20.72 16.90
#